data_AF-A0AB35YQK5-F1
#
_entry.id   AF-A0AB35YQK5-F1
#
_cell.length_a   1.000
_cell.length_b   1.000
_cell.length_c   1.000
_cell.angle_alpha   90.00
_cell.angle_beta   90.00
_cell.angle_gamma   90.00
#
_symmetry.space_group_name_H-M   'P 1'
#
loop_
_entity.id
_entity.type
_entity.pdbx_description
1 polymer ?
#
loop_
_entity_poly.entity_id
_entity_poly.type
_entity_poly.pdbx_seq_one_letter_code
_entity_poly.pdbx_strand_id
1 'polypeptide(L)'
;MNQKNSTYIQLIKAVPKSLQLFLNVCLVLLALILAFLLFKELIEFLKILLFSKEGGDYKLFLANILIFFLYFEFITMIIKYFKEDYHFPLRYFIYIGITAMIRLIIVEHDHPLNTLIYSVIILILIISYFIINITPLERPTRSSLFMKKEH
;
A
#
# COMPACT_ATOMS: atom_id res chain seq x y z
N MET A 1 35.65 -22.80 22.62
CA MET A 1 34.39 -22.10 22.93
C MET A 1 33.92 -21.14 21.81
N ASN A 2 34.26 -21.39 20.53
CA ASN A 2 34.10 -20.39 19.44
C ASN A 2 33.16 -20.83 18.29
N GLN A 3 32.71 -22.09 18.26
CA GLN A 3 31.90 -22.62 17.15
C GLN A 3 30.40 -22.38 17.32
N LYS A 4 29.87 -22.43 18.55
CA LYS A 4 28.45 -22.24 18.87
C LYS A 4 27.95 -20.82 18.59
N ASN A 5 28.80 -19.81 18.75
CA ASN A 5 28.49 -18.41 18.39
C ASN A 5 28.35 -18.22 16.88
N SER A 6 29.13 -18.93 16.05
CA SER A 6 29.04 -18.84 14.59
C SER A 6 27.72 -19.40 14.07
N THR A 7 27.26 -20.54 14.60
CA THR A 7 25.99 -21.17 14.19
C THR A 7 24.77 -20.35 14.61
N TYR A 8 24.80 -19.76 15.82
CA TYR A 8 23.72 -18.87 16.29
C TYR A 8 23.59 -17.62 15.43
N ILE A 9 24.72 -17.01 15.05
CA ILE A 9 24.74 -15.83 14.18
C ILE A 9 24.24 -16.17 12.77
N GLN A 10 24.52 -17.37 12.26
CA GLN A 10 23.96 -17.83 10.97
C GLN A 10 22.45 -18.04 11.04
N LEU A 11 21.93 -18.61 12.13
CA LEU A 11 20.50 -18.85 12.31
C LEU A 11 19.71 -17.53 12.43
N ILE A 12 20.22 -16.57 13.19
CA ILE A 12 19.62 -15.22 13.33
C ILE A 12 19.59 -14.48 11.98
N LYS A 13 20.57 -14.73 11.09
CA LYS A 13 20.58 -14.16 9.73
C LYS A 13 19.68 -14.91 8.73
N ALA A 14 19.38 -16.18 8.99
CA ALA A 14 18.54 -17.01 8.12
C ALA A 14 17.04 -16.73 8.32
N VAL A 15 16.61 -16.43 9.55
CA VAL A 15 15.20 -16.16 9.87
C VAL A 15 14.61 -14.99 9.07
N PRO A 16 15.25 -13.79 9.01
CA PRO A 16 14.74 -12.67 8.22
C PRO A 16 14.65 -12.99 6.73
N LYS A 17 15.65 -13.70 6.18
CA LYS A 17 15.66 -14.10 4.76
C LYS A 17 14.54 -15.06 4.42
N SER A 18 14.27 -16.04 5.30
CA SER A 18 13.18 -16.99 5.12
C SER A 18 11.81 -16.30 5.18
N LEU A 19 11.62 -15.39 6.13
CA LEU A 19 10.38 -14.62 6.26
C LEU A 19 10.16 -13.70 5.05
N GLN A 20 11.22 -13.05 4.57
CA GLN A 20 11.17 -12.20 3.37
C GLN A 20 10.80 -13.01 2.12
N LEU A 21 11.36 -14.20 1.95
CA LEU A 21 10.98 -15.10 0.85
C LEU A 21 9.49 -15.46 0.93
N PHE A 22 9.02 -15.85 2.10
CA PHE A 22 7.61 -16.18 2.32
C PHE A 22 6.69 -15.00 1.98
N LEU A 23 7.01 -13.79 2.49
CA LEU A 23 6.26 -12.57 2.21
C LEU A 23 6.21 -12.27 0.70
N ASN A 24 7.33 -12.41 0.00
CA ASN A 24 7.40 -12.17 -1.44
C ASN A 24 6.51 -13.14 -2.22
N VAL A 25 6.49 -14.43 -1.84
CA VAL A 25 5.61 -15.44 -2.46
C VAL A 25 4.15 -15.07 -2.24
N CYS A 26 3.76 -14.69 -1.01
CA CYS A 26 2.41 -14.24 -0.72
C CYS A 26 2.01 -13.00 -1.53
N LEU A 27 2.91 -12.02 -1.68
CA LEU A 27 2.65 -10.80 -2.42
C LEU A 27 2.49 -11.04 -3.93
N VAL A 28 3.28 -11.95 -4.52
CA VAL A 28 3.12 -12.34 -5.93
C VAL A 28 1.77 -13.02 -6.16
N LEU A 29 1.39 -13.96 -5.29
CA LEU A 29 0.08 -14.62 -5.36
C LEU A 29 -1.06 -13.61 -5.23
N LEU A 30 -0.96 -12.69 -4.27
CA LEU A 30 -1.94 -11.63 -4.07
C LEU A 30 -2.06 -10.72 -5.30
N ALA A 31 -0.93 -10.30 -5.90
CA ALA A 31 -0.94 -9.48 -7.10
C ALA A 31 -1.62 -10.18 -8.28
N LEU A 32 -1.41 -11.49 -8.44
CA LEU A 32 -2.06 -12.28 -9.48
C LEU A 32 -3.58 -12.35 -9.28
N ILE A 33 -4.02 -12.60 -8.05
CA ILE A 33 -5.46 -12.59 -7.70
C ILE A 33 -6.07 -11.22 -7.98
N LEU A 34 -5.44 -10.14 -7.53
CA LEU A 34 -5.92 -8.78 -7.75
C LEU A 34 -5.98 -8.42 -9.23
N ALA A 35 -4.99 -8.84 -10.03
CA ALA A 35 -5.00 -8.61 -11.48
C ALA A 35 -6.17 -9.34 -12.16
N PHE A 36 -6.46 -10.57 -11.74
CA PHE A 36 -7.62 -11.31 -12.24
C PHE A 36 -8.95 -10.64 -11.84
N LEU A 37 -9.08 -10.22 -10.57
CA LEU A 37 -10.25 -9.47 -10.09
C LEU A 37 -10.44 -8.17 -10.85
N LEU A 38 -9.36 -7.43 -11.11
CA LEU A 38 -9.38 -6.18 -11.88
C LEU A 38 -9.89 -6.41 -13.31
N PHE A 39 -9.44 -7.47 -13.97
CA PHE A 39 -9.95 -7.82 -15.30
C PHE A 39 -11.43 -8.21 -15.27
N LYS A 40 -11.86 -8.97 -14.25
CA LYS A 40 -13.27 -9.33 -14.06
C LYS A 40 -14.16 -8.09 -13.92
N GLU A 41 -13.77 -7.13 -13.07
CA GLU A 41 -14.53 -5.88 -12.89
C GLU A 41 -14.59 -5.04 -14.18
N LEU A 42 -13.51 -5.04 -14.98
CA LEU A 42 -13.50 -4.37 -16.27
C LEU A 42 -14.56 -4.94 -17.23
N ILE A 43 -14.74 -6.26 -17.24
CA ILE A 43 -15.79 -6.91 -18.05
C ILE A 43 -17.19 -6.57 -17.53
N GLU A 44 -17.38 -6.55 -16.20
CA GLU A 44 -18.66 -6.17 -15.60
C GLU A 44 -19.04 -4.72 -15.93
N PHE A 45 -18.08 -3.80 -15.85
CA PHE A 45 -18.25 -2.41 -16.26
C PHE A 45 -18.68 -2.29 -17.73
N LEU A 46 -18.00 -3.01 -18.63
CA LEU A 46 -18.32 -3.02 -20.05
C LEU A 46 -19.74 -3.56 -20.30
N LYS A 47 -20.13 -4.61 -19.58
CA LYS A 47 -21.47 -5.20 -19.67
C LYS A 47 -22.55 -4.22 -19.20
N ILE A 48 -22.33 -3.54 -18.08
CA ILE A 48 -23.26 -2.51 -17.59
C ILE A 48 -23.39 -1.40 -18.65
N LEU A 49 -22.29 -0.94 -19.23
CA LEU A 49 -22.29 0.15 -20.21
C LEU A 49 -22.99 -0.22 -21.53
N LEU A 50 -22.84 -1.45 -22.02
CA LEU A 50 -23.45 -1.89 -23.29
C LEU A 50 -24.91 -2.31 -23.16
N PHE A 51 -25.30 -2.92 -22.03
CA PHE A 51 -26.60 -3.58 -21.89
C PHE A 51 -27.58 -2.88 -20.96
N SER A 52 -27.17 -1.85 -20.22
CA SER A 52 -28.10 -1.09 -19.37
C SER A 52 -28.98 -0.17 -20.20
N LYS A 53 -30.15 -0.68 -20.61
CA LYS A 53 -31.28 0.13 -21.06
C LYS A 53 -31.89 0.82 -19.85
N GLU A 54 -31.70 2.14 -19.78
CA GLU A 54 -32.47 3.13 -19.02
C GLU A 54 -32.74 2.82 -17.53
N GLY A 55 -32.06 3.55 -16.64
CA GLY A 55 -32.44 3.70 -15.22
C GLY A 55 -31.60 2.93 -14.20
N GLY A 56 -30.44 2.37 -14.59
CA GLY A 56 -29.53 1.68 -13.69
C GLY A 56 -29.02 2.58 -12.57
N ASP A 57 -29.13 2.11 -11.33
CA ASP A 57 -28.75 2.80 -10.09
C ASP A 57 -27.29 3.29 -10.16
N TYR A 58 -27.10 4.58 -10.44
CA TYR A 58 -25.78 5.20 -10.64
C TYR A 58 -24.84 4.98 -9.45
N LYS A 59 -25.41 4.76 -8.24
CA LYS A 59 -24.67 4.42 -7.02
C LYS A 59 -23.98 3.06 -7.16
N LEU A 60 -24.63 2.07 -7.74
CA LEU A 60 -24.05 0.74 -8.02
C LEU A 60 -22.92 0.82 -9.06
N PHE A 61 -23.14 1.59 -10.12
CA PHE A 61 -22.12 1.82 -11.14
C PHE A 61 -20.87 2.49 -10.56
N LEU A 62 -21.07 3.52 -9.74
CA LEU A 62 -19.99 4.22 -9.06
C LEU A 62 -19.25 3.30 -8.07
N ALA A 63 -19.96 2.46 -7.32
CA ALA A 63 -19.35 1.49 -6.42
C ALA A 63 -18.41 0.51 -7.17
N ASN A 64 -18.81 0.02 -8.35
CA ASN A 64 -17.99 -0.85 -9.18
C ASN A 64 -16.74 -0.13 -9.75
N ILE A 65 -16.85 1.16 -10.09
CA ILE A 65 -15.67 1.95 -10.46
C ILE A 65 -14.70 2.06 -9.28
N LEU A 66 -15.22 2.30 -8.07
CA LEU A 66 -14.39 2.49 -6.89
C LEU A 66 -13.67 1.20 -6.47
N ILE A 67 -14.31 0.03 -6.62
CA ILE A 67 -13.67 -1.27 -6.37
C ILE A 67 -12.56 -1.55 -7.40
N PHE A 68 -12.77 -1.17 -8.67
CA PHE A 68 -11.72 -1.28 -9.70
C PHE A 68 -10.47 -0.45 -9.32
N PHE A 69 -10.67 0.81 -8.92
CA PHE A 69 -9.56 1.66 -8.47
C PHE A 69 -8.87 1.11 -7.21
N LEU A 70 -9.60 0.42 -6.34
CA LEU A 70 -9.03 -0.21 -5.14
C LEU A 70 -8.03 -1.30 -5.53
N TYR A 71 -8.40 -2.20 -6.46
CA TYR A 71 -7.51 -3.25 -6.93
C TYR A 71 -6.27 -2.68 -7.62
N PHE A 72 -6.45 -1.67 -8.48
CA PHE A 72 -5.34 -0.97 -9.14
C PHE A 72 -4.33 -0.39 -8.15
N GLU A 73 -4.84 0.24 -7.09
CA GLU A 73 -4.03 0.90 -6.09
C GLU A 73 -3.23 -0.10 -5.22
N PHE A 74 -3.84 -1.20 -4.82
CA PHE A 74 -3.11 -2.29 -4.14
C PHE A 74 -2.05 -2.92 -5.03
N ILE A 75 -2.34 -3.18 -6.32
CA ILE A 75 -1.33 -3.68 -7.27
C ILE A 75 -0.16 -2.71 -7.38
N THR A 76 -0.44 -1.40 -7.46
CA THR A 76 0.59 -0.35 -7.51
C THR A 76 1.50 -0.39 -6.28
N MET A 77 0.93 -0.62 -5.08
CA MET A 77 1.70 -0.79 -3.85
C MET A 77 2.63 -2.01 -3.90
N ILE A 78 2.13 -3.14 -4.39
CA ILE A 78 2.91 -4.37 -4.51
C ILE A 78 4.06 -4.18 -5.49
N ILE A 79 3.79 -3.59 -6.66
CA ILE A 79 4.84 -3.25 -7.64
C ILE A 79 5.90 -2.36 -6.99
N LYS A 80 5.47 -1.37 -6.21
CA LYS A 80 6.38 -0.45 -5.56
C LYS A 80 7.22 -1.10 -4.46
N TYR A 81 6.65 -2.01 -3.69
CA TYR A 81 7.38 -2.84 -2.73
C TYR A 81 8.54 -3.60 -3.39
N PHE A 82 8.32 -4.19 -4.57
CA PHE A 82 9.39 -4.87 -5.32
C PHE A 82 10.42 -3.90 -5.92
N LYS A 83 10.01 -2.67 -6.26
CA LYS A 83 10.91 -1.63 -6.80
C LYS A 83 11.80 -0.97 -5.74
N GLU A 84 11.40 -0.94 -4.48
CA GLU A 84 12.15 -0.33 -3.37
C GLU A 84 12.99 -1.38 -2.59
N ASP A 85 13.59 -2.36 -3.28
CA ASP A 85 14.44 -3.40 -2.68
C ASP A 85 13.79 -4.17 -1.52
N TYR A 86 12.49 -4.50 -1.65
CA TYR A 86 11.67 -5.17 -0.63
C TYR A 86 11.45 -4.33 0.64
N HIS A 87 11.69 -3.02 0.58
CA HIS A 87 11.30 -2.10 1.62
C HIS A 87 9.79 -1.83 1.53
N PHE A 88 9.09 -1.93 2.67
CA PHE A 88 7.66 -1.66 2.70
C PHE A 88 7.40 -0.16 2.45
N PRO A 89 6.61 0.21 1.41
CA PRO A 89 6.43 1.59 1.01
C PRO A 89 5.41 2.28 1.92
N LEU A 90 5.79 2.54 3.18
CA LEU A 90 4.94 3.16 4.23
C LEU A 90 4.24 4.43 3.77
N ARG A 91 4.95 5.28 3.02
CA ARG A 91 4.39 6.51 2.46
C ARG A 91 3.22 6.22 1.51
N TYR A 92 3.37 5.20 0.67
CA TYR A 92 2.35 4.79 -0.29
C TYR A 92 1.19 4.13 0.42
N PHE A 93 1.45 3.28 1.42
CA PHE A 93 0.38 2.71 2.23
C PHE A 93 -0.55 3.77 2.84
N ILE A 94 0.01 4.89 3.33
CA ILE A 94 -0.79 6.00 3.88
C ILE A 94 -1.59 6.72 2.78
N TYR A 95 -0.98 6.97 1.61
CA TYR A 95 -1.73 7.50 0.47
C TYR A 95 -2.92 6.61 0.11
N ILE A 96 -2.73 5.30 0.11
CA ILE A 96 -3.79 4.32 -0.18
C ILE A 96 -4.87 4.33 0.88
N GLY A 97 -4.50 4.47 2.15
CA GLY A 97 -5.45 4.65 3.25
C GLY A 97 -6.29 5.92 3.08
N ILE A 98 -5.66 7.04 2.69
CA ILE A 98 -6.37 8.30 2.40
C ILE A 98 -7.35 8.11 1.24
N THR A 99 -6.90 7.55 0.10
CA THR A 99 -7.77 7.29 -1.05
C THR A 99 -8.93 6.35 -0.70
N ALA A 100 -8.69 5.30 0.09
CA ALA A 100 -9.72 4.38 0.56
C ALA A 100 -10.77 5.06 1.43
N MET A 101 -10.36 5.91 2.39
CA MET A 101 -11.29 6.67 3.23
C MET A 101 -12.11 7.66 2.42
N ILE A 102 -11.50 8.35 1.46
CA ILE A 102 -12.22 9.26 0.55
C ILE A 102 -13.27 8.49 -0.26
N ARG A 103 -12.91 7.32 -0.82
CA ARG A 103 -13.86 6.48 -1.57
C ARG A 103 -15.01 5.97 -0.71
N LEU A 104 -14.74 5.61 0.55
CA LEU A 104 -15.78 5.19 1.49
C LEU A 104 -16.83 6.30 1.68
N ILE A 105 -16.40 7.55 1.88
CA ILE A 105 -17.31 8.69 2.03
C ILE A 105 -18.17 8.90 0.78
N ILE A 106 -17.61 8.73 -0.42
CA ILE A 106 -18.34 8.94 -1.67
C ILE A 106 -19.49 7.92 -1.80
N VAL A 107 -19.24 6.64 -1.45
CA VAL A 107 -20.24 5.57 -1.56
C VAL A 107 -21.27 5.62 -0.44
N GLU A 108 -20.81 5.84 0.79
CA GLU A 108 -21.60 5.71 2.01
C GLU A 108 -21.74 7.09 2.69
N HIS A 109 -22.71 7.87 2.19
CA HIS A 109 -23.03 9.21 2.70
C HIS A 109 -24.44 9.32 3.28
N ASP A 110 -25.10 8.19 3.57
CA ASP A 110 -26.51 8.18 3.98
C ASP A 110 -26.72 8.73 5.42
N HIS A 111 -25.70 8.70 6.28
CA HIS A 111 -25.75 9.26 7.64
C HIS A 111 -24.72 10.39 7.87
N PRO A 112 -25.17 11.62 8.16
CA PRO A 112 -24.28 12.79 8.28
C PRO A 112 -23.28 12.68 9.45
N LEU A 113 -23.61 11.96 10.52
CA LEU A 113 -22.70 11.74 11.65
C LEU A 113 -21.52 10.83 11.27
N ASN A 114 -21.75 9.78 10.48
CA ASN A 114 -20.69 8.89 10.02
C ASN A 114 -19.75 9.62 9.07
N THR A 115 -20.31 10.42 8.16
CA THR A 115 -19.53 11.28 7.25
C THR A 115 -18.64 12.25 8.01
N LEU A 116 -19.12 12.85 9.12
CA LEU A 116 -18.31 13.72 9.97
C LEU A 116 -17.12 12.96 10.59
N ILE A 117 -17.36 11.76 11.12
CA ILE A 117 -16.30 10.91 11.70
C ILE A 117 -15.27 10.54 10.63
N TYR A 118 -15.71 10.12 9.44
CA TYR A 118 -14.80 9.80 8.34
C TYR A 118 -13.96 11.00 7.90
N SER A 119 -14.55 12.20 7.88
CA SER A 119 -13.82 13.44 7.59
C SER A 119 -12.71 13.72 8.61
N VAL A 120 -12.98 13.50 9.91
CA VAL A 120 -11.97 13.61 10.98
C VAL A 120 -10.87 12.56 10.80
N ILE A 121 -11.20 11.32 10.43
CA ILE A 121 -10.19 10.28 10.14
C ILE A 121 -9.30 10.69 8.98
N ILE A 122 -9.86 11.24 7.89
CA ILE A 122 -9.08 11.76 6.76
C ILE A 122 -8.15 12.88 7.22
N LEU A 123 -8.63 13.80 8.05
CA LEU A 123 -7.80 14.87 8.60
C LEU A 123 -6.61 14.31 9.38
N ILE A 124 -6.82 13.32 10.24
CA ILE A 124 -5.76 12.63 11.00
C ILE A 124 -4.76 11.94 10.06
N LEU A 125 -5.24 11.27 9.01
CA LEU A 125 -4.38 10.62 8.03
C LEU A 125 -3.52 11.64 7.26
N ILE A 126 -4.09 12.79 6.88
CA ILE A 126 -3.36 13.87 6.21
C ILE A 126 -2.29 14.46 7.14
N ILE A 127 -2.61 14.70 8.41
CA ILE A 127 -1.64 15.15 9.41
C ILE A 127 -0.53 14.12 9.59
N SER A 128 -0.87 12.83 9.68
CA SER A 128 0.12 11.74 9.78
C SER A 128 1.04 11.71 8.56
N TYR A 129 0.46 11.89 7.36
CA TYR A 129 1.20 12.01 6.12
C TYR A 129 2.16 13.21 6.14
N PHE A 130 1.69 14.36 6.63
CA PHE A 130 2.48 15.59 6.75
C PHE A 130 3.68 15.40 7.68
N ILE A 131 3.49 14.75 8.83
CA ILE A 131 4.58 14.44 9.79
C ILE A 131 5.66 13.55 9.14
N ILE A 132 5.24 12.50 8.41
CA ILE A 132 6.15 11.59 7.69
C ILE A 132 6.85 12.30 6.53
N ASN A 133 6.22 13.33 5.96
CA ASN A 133 6.83 14.15 4.92
C ASN A 133 7.86 15.15 5.46
N ILE A 134 7.62 15.71 6.64
CA ILE A 134 8.51 16.71 7.26
C ILE A 134 9.71 16.08 7.96
N THR A 135 9.66 14.81 8.29
CA THR A 135 10.82 14.10 8.87
C THR A 135 11.70 13.58 7.74
N PRO A 136 12.74 14.30 7.26
CA PRO A 136 13.69 13.69 6.35
C PRO A 136 14.34 12.51 7.07
N LEU A 137 14.31 11.34 6.46
CA LEU A 137 15.13 10.19 6.82
C LEU A 137 16.62 10.47 6.48
N GLU A 138 17.14 11.64 6.85
CA GLU A 138 18.58 11.85 6.91
C GLU A 138 19.07 11.07 8.13
N ARG A 139 19.41 9.81 7.92
CA ARG A 139 20.49 9.24 8.70
C ARG A 139 21.75 10.00 8.27
N PRO A 140 22.39 10.81 9.13
CA PRO A 140 23.69 11.35 8.79
C PRO A 140 24.64 10.16 8.65
N THR A 141 24.92 9.75 7.42
CA THR A 141 26.02 8.83 7.13
C THR A 141 27.30 9.58 7.45
N ARG A 142 27.78 9.43 8.68
CA ARG A 142 29.05 9.97 9.15
C ARG A 142 30.20 9.14 8.54
N SER A 143 30.39 9.20 7.22
CA SER A 143 31.45 8.48 6.50
C SER A 143 32.31 9.43 5.67
N SER A 144 33.16 10.23 6.33
CA SER A 144 34.46 10.68 5.78
C SER A 144 35.31 11.53 6.73
N LEU A 145 34.84 11.85 7.94
CA LEU A 145 35.52 12.81 8.84
C LEU A 145 36.79 12.27 9.56
N PHE A 146 37.38 11.17 9.11
CA PHE A 146 38.56 10.56 9.77
C PHE A 146 39.72 10.11 8.85
N MET A 147 39.77 10.51 7.58
CA MET A 147 40.88 10.14 6.68
C MET A 147 41.45 11.34 5.91
N LYS A 148 41.74 12.45 6.61
CA LYS A 148 42.59 13.52 6.05
C LYS A 148 43.35 14.31 7.11
N LYS A 149 44.18 13.60 7.86
CA LYS A 149 45.32 14.08 8.65
C LYS A 149 46.17 12.81 8.88
N GLU A 150 47.40 12.65 8.43
CA GLU A 150 48.46 13.61 8.16
C GLU A 150 49.43 13.03 7.11
N HIS A 151 49.79 13.85 6.11
CA HIS A 151 51.07 13.81 5.41
C HIS A 151 51.79 15.10 5.77
#